data_AF-A0A2D7JFY5-F1
#
_entry.id   AF-A0A2D7JFY5-F1
#
_cell.length_a   1.000
_cell.length_b   1.000
_cell.length_c   1.000
_cell.angle_alpha   90.00
_cell.angle_beta   90.00
_cell.angle_gamma   90.00
#
_symmetry.space_group_name_H-M   'P 1'
#
loop_
_entity.id
_entity.type
_entity.pdbx_description
1 polymer ?
#
loop_
_entity_poly.entity_id
_entity_poly.type
_entity_poly.pdbx_seq_one_letter_code
_entity_poly.pdbx_strand_id
1 'polypeptide(L)' 'MAVAQLKNLQRRLQLLSDEAEQGLNRVCGHELWKSVGPDAVDGLEDPDRRAEANYWYGQWNVVRELQEAIG' A
#
# COMPACT_ATOMS: atom_id res chain seq x y z
N MET A 1 -21.47 -19.40 6.64
CA MET A 1 -21.28 -18.43 5.54
C MET A 1 -20.23 -17.36 5.87
N ALA A 2 -20.24 -16.77 7.07
CA ALA A 2 -19.29 -15.71 7.45
C ALA A 2 -17.79 -16.05 7.31
N VAL A 3 -17.36 -17.27 7.67
CA VAL A 3 -15.93 -17.64 7.63
C VAL A 3 -15.35 -17.66 6.21
N ALA A 4 -16.12 -18.15 5.22
CA ALA A 4 -15.66 -18.19 3.84
C ALA A 4 -15.56 -16.79 3.23
N GLN A 5 -16.48 -15.88 3.61
CA GLN A 5 -16.44 -14.48 3.20
C GLN A 5 -15.23 -13.75 3.79
N LEU A 6 -14.94 -13.97 5.08
CA LEU A 6 -13.78 -13.39 5.75
C LEU A 6 -12.45 -13.84 5.12
N LYS A 7 -12.30 -15.14 4.84
CA LYS A 7 -11.11 -15.67 4.12
C LYS A 7 -10.98 -15.08 2.72
N ASN A 8 -12.08 -14.89 2.01
CA ASN A 8 -12.07 -14.29 0.68
C ASN A 8 -11.65 -12.81 0.76
N LEU A 9 -12.17 -12.07 1.75
CA LEU A 9 -11.79 -10.68 1.99
C LEU A 9 -10.31 -10.54 2.35
N GLN A 10 -9.79 -11.36 3.28
CA GLN A 10 -8.36 -11.40 3.61
C GLN A 10 -7.48 -11.62 2.37
N ARG A 11 -7.88 -12.54 1.48
CA ARG A 11 -7.17 -12.77 0.22
C ARG A 11 -7.17 -11.55 -0.70
N ARG A 12 -8.31 -10.86 -0.83
CA ARG A 12 -8.39 -9.64 -1.66
C ARG A 12 -7.56 -8.51 -1.09
N LEU A 13 -7.60 -8.33 0.24
CA LEU A 13 -6.77 -7.34 0.92
C LEU A 13 -5.29 -7.64 0.72
N GLN A 14 -4.85 -8.91 0.79
CA GLN A 14 -3.47 -9.26 0.48
C GLN A 14 -3.08 -8.88 -0.95
N LEU A 15 -3.93 -9.17 -1.94
CA LEU A 15 -3.67 -8.81 -3.34
C LEU A 15 -3.55 -7.29 -3.53
N LEU A 16 -4.42 -6.51 -2.88
CA LEU A 16 -4.36 -5.05 -2.93
C LEU A 16 -3.12 -4.49 -2.23
N SER A 17 -2.70 -5.10 -1.12
CA SER A 17 -1.44 -4.77 -0.46
C SER A 17 -0.28 -4.98 -1.43
N ASP A 18 -0.17 -6.17 -2.02
CA ASP A 18 0.92 -6.54 -2.93
C ASP A 18 0.98 -5.61 -4.15
N GLU A 19 -0.17 -5.21 -4.70
CA GLU A 19 -0.26 -4.27 -5.82
C GLU A 19 0.23 -2.87 -5.41
N ALA A 20 -0.18 -2.39 -4.23
CA ALA A 20 0.27 -1.10 -3.72
C ALA A 20 1.78 -1.09 -3.42
N GLU A 21 2.34 -2.18 -2.88
CA GLU A 21 3.79 -2.31 -2.68
C GLU A 21 4.55 -2.30 -4.01
N GLN A 22 4.04 -2.99 -5.03
CA GLN A 22 4.63 -2.99 -6.36
C GLN A 22 4.58 -1.60 -7.01
N GLY A 23 3.45 -0.90 -6.85
CA GLY A 23 3.30 0.49 -7.28
C GLY A 23 4.33 1.41 -6.61
N LEU A 24 4.47 1.34 -5.28
CA LEU A 24 5.46 2.11 -4.53
C LEU A 24 6.90 1.76 -4.93
N ASN A 25 7.23 0.48 -5.07
CA ASN A 25 8.56 0.04 -5.49
C ASN A 25 8.89 0.55 -6.90
N ARG A 26 7.92 0.56 -7.81
CA ARG A 26 8.09 1.10 -9.16
C ARG A 26 8.27 2.62 -9.14
N VAL A 27 7.44 3.34 -8.40
CA VAL A 27 7.43 4.81 -8.42
C VAL A 27 8.60 5.39 -7.62
N CYS A 28 8.94 4.80 -6.47
CA CYS A 28 10.06 5.23 -5.63
C CYS A 28 11.41 4.68 -6.13
N GLY A 29 11.41 3.55 -6.85
CA GLY A 29 12.64 2.89 -7.32
C GLY A 29 13.44 2.19 -6.20
N HIS A 30 12.92 2.17 -4.97
CA HIS A 30 13.51 1.55 -3.79
C HIS A 30 12.43 1.20 -2.76
N GLU A 31 12.76 0.38 -1.76
CA GLU A 31 11.84 0.03 -0.66
C GLU A 31 11.94 0.97 0.57
N LEU A 32 12.65 2.11 0.44
CA LEU A 32 12.72 3.28 1.35
C LEU A 32 11.44 3.50 2.19
N TRP A 33 10.33 3.56 1.46
CA TRP A 33 9.02 3.92 1.96
C TRP A 33 8.48 2.96 3.03
N LYS A 34 8.98 1.71 3.10
CA LYS A 34 8.59 0.74 4.14
C LYS A 34 9.10 1.12 5.53
N SER A 35 10.27 1.76 5.61
CA SER A 35 10.92 2.09 6.89
C SER A 35 10.88 3.59 7.21
N VAL A 36 10.97 4.44 6.18
CA VAL A 36 11.00 5.91 6.31
C VAL A 36 9.59 6.50 6.21
N GLY A 37 8.63 5.73 5.71
CA GLY A 37 7.23 6.14 5.63
C GLY A 37 7.00 7.27 4.62
N PRO A 38 6.07 8.22 4.88
CA PRO A 38 5.70 9.25 3.93
C PRO A 38 6.85 10.19 3.54
N ASP A 39 7.86 10.36 4.42
CA ASP A 39 9.05 11.16 4.13
C ASP A 39 9.82 10.64 2.90
N ALA A 40 9.77 9.33 2.62
CA ALA A 40 10.37 8.77 1.41
C ALA A 40 9.61 9.16 0.13
N VAL A 41 8.31 9.40 0.23
CA VAL A 41 7.48 9.88 -0.87
C VAL A 41 7.72 11.36 -1.10
N ASP A 42 7.79 12.16 -0.03
CA ASP A 42 8.02 13.60 -0.10
C ASP A 42 9.37 13.98 -0.72
N GLY A 43 10.36 13.09 -0.63
CA GLY A 43 11.67 13.23 -1.26
C GLY A 43 11.69 13.08 -2.79
N LEU A 44 10.58 12.67 -3.43
CA LEU A 44 10.52 12.55 -4.89
C LEU A 44 10.46 13.92 -5.57
N GLU A 45 11.49 14.26 -6.35
CA GLU A 45 11.58 15.56 -7.03
C GLU A 45 10.43 15.78 -8.03
N ASP A 46 10.10 14.75 -8.81
CA ASP A 46 9.03 14.78 -9.82
C ASP A 46 7.64 14.80 -9.15
N PRO A 47 6.85 15.87 -9.33
CA PRO A 47 5.52 15.99 -8.74
C PRO A 47 4.53 14.91 -9.17
N ASP A 48 4.61 14.43 -10.42
CA ASP A 48 3.70 13.41 -10.93
C ASP A 48 4.00 12.06 -10.29
N ARG A 49 5.30 11.71 -10.17
CA ARG A 49 5.73 10.52 -9.41
C ARG A 49 5.36 10.63 -7.94
N ARG A 50 5.48 11.82 -7.35
CA ARG A 50 5.08 12.04 -5.94
C ARG A 50 3.59 11.84 -5.75
N ALA A 51 2.76 12.35 -6.65
CA ALA A 51 1.31 12.14 -6.62
C ALA A 51 0.96 10.65 -6.75
N GLU A 52 1.60 9.94 -7.67
CA GLU A 52 1.41 8.49 -7.85
C GLU A 52 1.88 7.69 -6.61
N ALA A 53 3.03 8.02 -6.04
CA ALA A 53 3.52 7.39 -4.81
C ALA A 53 2.58 7.65 -3.63
N ASN A 54 2.07 8.87 -3.48
CA ASN A 54 1.08 9.20 -2.45
C ASN A 54 -0.21 8.39 -2.62
N TYR A 55 -0.66 8.19 -3.86
CA TYR A 55 -1.81 7.33 -4.14
C TYR A 55 -1.56 5.91 -3.65
N TRP A 56 -0.45 5.28 -4.07
CA TRP A 56 -0.14 3.91 -3.67
C TRP A 56 0.11 3.77 -2.17
N TYR A 57 0.78 4.74 -1.55
CA TYR A 57 1.01 4.77 -0.10
C TYR A 57 -0.31 4.85 0.68
N GLY A 58 -1.25 5.67 0.21
CA GLY A 58 -2.60 5.73 0.76
C GLY A 58 -3.36 4.41 0.63
N GLN A 59 -3.31 3.75 -0.53
CA GLN A 59 -3.93 2.44 -0.71
C GLN A 59 -3.34 1.39 0.23
N TRP A 60 -2.02 1.37 0.36
CA TRP A 60 -1.32 0.44 1.25
C TRP A 60 -1.73 0.65 2.71
N ASN A 61 -1.79 1.89 3.19
CA ASN A 61 -2.24 2.20 4.56
C ASN A 61 -3.69 1.76 4.81
N VAL A 62 -4.62 2.04 3.88
CA VAL A 62 -6.02 1.63 4.03
C VAL A 62 -6.13 0.09 4.11
N VAL A 63 -5.40 -0.63 3.28
CA VAL A 63 -5.39 -2.10 3.31
C VAL A 63 -4.85 -2.61 4.65
N ARG A 64 -3.77 -2.02 5.16
CA ARG A 64 -3.19 -2.33 6.47
C ARG A 64 -4.20 -2.14 7.60
N GLU A 65 -4.86 -0.99 7.65
CA GLU A 65 -5.91 -0.69 8.65
C GLU A 65 -7.06 -1.70 8.59
N LEU A 66 -7.50 -2.08 7.38
CA LEU A 66 -8.54 -3.08 7.20
C LEU A 66 -8.10 -4.48 7.64
N GLN A 67 -6.87 -4.88 7.32
CA GLN A 67 -6.31 -6.15 7.77
C GLN A 67 -6.23 -6.21 9.30
N GLU A 68 -5.75 -5.15 9.95
CA GLU A 68 -5.69 -5.04 11.41
C GLU A 68 -7.07 -5.10 12.06
N ALA A 69 -8.07 -4.48 11.45
CA ALA A 69 -9.45 -4.51 11.95
C ALA A 69 -10.12 -5.89 11.83
N ILE A 70 -9.72 -6.71 10.86
CA ILE A 70 -10.34 -8.02 10.57
C ILE A 70 -9.67 -9.16 11.34
N GLY A 71 -8.38 -9.03 11.70
CA GLY A 71 -7.60 -10.05 12.41
C GLY A 71 -6.95 -11.05 11.47
#